data_AF-A0A8C3X783-F1
#
_entry.id   AF-A0A8C3X783-F1
#
_cell.length_a   1.000
_cell.length_b   1.000
_cell.length_c   1.000
_cell.angle_alpha   90.00
_cell.angle_beta   90.00
_cell.angle_gamma   90.00
#
_symmetry.space_group_name_H-M   'P 1'
#
loop_
_entity.id
_entity.type
_entity.pdbx_description
1 polymer ?
#
loop_
_entity_poly.entity_id
_entity_poly.type
_entity_poly.pdbx_seq_one_letter_code
_entity_poly.pdbx_strand_id
1 'polypeptide(L)'
;MSSKRVHYDSALKRKVIVYAEEHGNRAAGRVFDINEANIRRWRNDRNSIFSCKATTKCFTGPKKGRYPQVDEAVLRFVNETRAKGLPVTRQAMQLKAGEIARTLGIEETKFKATKGWCDRFMRRAGLSLRRQPAFCPQLPADVKQKAAAETCFKRCRLAGPLDAARGAVLWEAGGGGDPSDSEAIDSEYEVIVIT
;
A
#
# COMPACT_ATOMS: atom_id res chain seq x y z
N MET A 1 1.08 -5.68 -28.17
CA MET A 1 0.46 -6.57 -27.15
C MET A 1 1.31 -6.55 -25.89
N SER A 2 0.87 -5.93 -24.81
CA SER A 2 1.60 -5.98 -23.53
C SER A 2 1.39 -7.36 -22.92
N SER A 3 2.45 -8.16 -22.80
CA SER A 3 2.38 -9.47 -22.15
C SER A 3 2.02 -9.28 -20.67
N LYS A 4 1.08 -10.08 -20.15
CA LYS A 4 0.75 -10.07 -18.72
C LYS A 4 1.98 -10.44 -17.89
N ARG A 5 2.20 -9.74 -16.78
CA ARG A 5 3.30 -10.04 -15.84
C ARG A 5 2.97 -11.31 -15.06
N VAL A 6 3.80 -12.34 -15.20
CA VAL A 6 3.64 -13.64 -14.53
C VAL A 6 4.67 -13.81 -13.41
N HIS A 7 4.24 -14.42 -12.31
CA HIS A 7 5.09 -14.80 -11.19
C HIS A 7 5.21 -16.32 -11.11
N TYR A 8 6.45 -16.82 -11.02
CA TYR A 8 6.75 -18.25 -10.98
C TYR A 8 7.25 -18.65 -9.59
N ASP A 9 6.84 -19.82 -9.13
CA ASP A 9 7.35 -20.43 -7.90
C ASP A 9 8.82 -20.83 -8.05
N SER A 10 9.59 -20.71 -6.96
CA SER A 10 10.98 -21.16 -6.91
C SER A 10 11.12 -22.65 -7.26
N ALA A 11 10.14 -23.50 -6.93
CA ALA A 11 10.14 -24.91 -7.32
C ALA A 11 10.20 -25.10 -8.84
N LEU A 12 9.37 -24.36 -9.59
CA LEU A 12 9.38 -24.39 -11.05
C LEU A 12 10.69 -23.84 -11.58
N LYS A 13 11.16 -22.71 -11.04
CA LYS A 13 12.45 -22.11 -11.45
C LYS A 13 13.61 -23.10 -11.28
N ARG A 14 13.66 -23.86 -10.19
CA ARG A 14 14.69 -24.90 -9.98
C ARG A 14 14.64 -25.98 -11.05
N LYS A 15 13.45 -26.53 -11.34
CA LYS A 15 13.26 -27.54 -12.38
C LYS A 15 13.74 -27.03 -13.75
N VAL A 16 13.37 -25.80 -14.09
CA VAL A 16 13.77 -25.15 -15.35
C VAL A 16 15.28 -24.93 -15.40
N ILE A 17 15.92 -24.53 -14.29
CA ILE A 17 17.38 -24.34 -14.23
C ILE A 17 18.12 -25.66 -14.46
N VAL A 18 17.73 -26.74 -13.76
CA VAL A 18 18.35 -28.07 -13.92
C VAL A 18 18.23 -28.53 -15.36
N TYR A 19 17.03 -28.44 -15.95
CA TYR A 19 16.81 -28.82 -17.34
C TYR A 19 17.62 -27.96 -18.32
N ALA A 20 17.74 -26.66 -18.07
CA ALA A 20 18.50 -25.73 -18.91
C ALA A 20 20.02 -25.91 -18.79
N GLU A 21 20.51 -26.44 -17.66
CA GLU A 21 21.92 -26.81 -17.48
C GLU A 21 22.29 -28.02 -18.34
N GLU A 22 21.36 -28.97 -18.52
CA GLU A 22 21.54 -30.18 -19.33
C GLU A 22 21.28 -29.95 -20.84
N HIS A 23 20.20 -29.24 -21.19
CA HIS A 23 19.70 -29.15 -22.57
C HIS A 23 19.86 -27.77 -23.22
N GLY A 24 20.29 -26.77 -22.44
CA GLY A 24 20.41 -25.38 -22.87
C GLY A 24 19.12 -24.55 -22.74
N ASN A 25 19.28 -23.23 -22.75
CA ASN A 25 18.19 -22.29 -22.41
C ASN A 25 17.03 -22.30 -23.43
N ARG A 26 17.34 -22.44 -24.73
CA ARG A 26 16.32 -22.46 -25.80
C ARG A 26 15.47 -23.73 -25.79
N ALA A 27 16.07 -24.87 -25.45
CA ALA A 27 15.32 -26.11 -25.26
C ALA A 27 14.37 -25.96 -24.06
N ALA A 28 14.88 -25.46 -22.93
CA ALA A 28 14.08 -25.19 -21.74
C ALA A 28 12.91 -24.24 -22.02
N GLY A 29 13.13 -23.18 -22.79
CA GLY A 29 12.07 -22.24 -23.16
C GLY A 29 10.94 -22.89 -23.94
N ARG A 30 11.25 -23.82 -24.85
CA ARG A 30 10.26 -24.58 -25.62
C ARG A 30 9.50 -25.59 -24.77
N VAL A 31 10.17 -26.27 -23.84
CA VAL A 31 9.56 -27.31 -22.99
C VAL A 31 8.64 -26.71 -21.92
N PHE A 32 9.06 -25.63 -21.28
CA PHE A 32 8.32 -25.03 -20.17
C PHE A 32 7.42 -23.84 -20.57
N ASP A 33 7.43 -23.46 -21.85
CA ASP A 33 6.78 -22.25 -22.37
C ASP A 33 7.17 -20.98 -21.58
N ILE A 34 8.49 -20.81 -21.37
CA ILE A 34 9.06 -19.69 -20.61
C ILE A 34 10.04 -18.95 -21.52
N ASN A 35 9.91 -17.63 -21.56
CA ASN A 35 10.83 -16.80 -22.32
C ASN A 35 12.29 -17.04 -21.89
N GLU A 36 13.17 -17.30 -22.86
CA GLU A 36 14.61 -17.56 -22.66
C GLU A 36 15.28 -16.50 -21.78
N ALA A 37 14.86 -15.23 -21.87
CA ALA A 37 15.38 -14.14 -21.04
C ALA A 37 15.15 -14.38 -19.54
N ASN A 38 14.01 -14.96 -19.16
CA ASN A 38 13.74 -15.32 -17.76
C ASN A 38 14.64 -16.46 -17.31
N ILE A 39 14.83 -17.48 -18.17
CA ILE A 39 15.65 -18.65 -17.88
C ILE A 39 17.11 -18.23 -17.65
N ARG A 40 17.65 -17.37 -18.53
CA ARG A 40 18.99 -16.80 -18.38
C ARG A 40 19.13 -16.04 -17.06
N ARG A 41 18.16 -15.19 -16.71
CA ARG A 41 18.15 -14.47 -15.44
C ARG A 41 18.13 -15.43 -14.25
N TRP A 42 17.29 -16.46 -14.27
CA TRP A 42 17.20 -17.42 -13.17
C TRP A 42 18.46 -18.24 -12.98
N ARG A 43 19.18 -18.54 -14.07
CA ARG A 43 20.51 -19.18 -13.98
C ARG A 43 21.54 -18.27 -13.32
N ASN A 44 21.53 -16.96 -13.59
CA ASN A 44 22.39 -16.00 -12.89
C ASN A 44 22.05 -15.93 -11.39
N ASP A 45 20.75 -15.98 -11.06
CA ASP A 45 20.24 -15.94 -9.69
C ASP A 45 20.16 -17.35 -9.02
N ARG A 46 20.82 -18.37 -9.60
CA ARG A 46 20.66 -19.79 -9.22
C ARG A 46 20.78 -20.01 -7.71
N ASN A 47 21.88 -19.57 -7.12
CA ASN A 47 22.15 -19.81 -5.69
C ASN A 47 21.04 -19.23 -4.81
N SER A 48 20.56 -18.03 -5.12
CA SER A 48 19.46 -17.38 -4.42
C SER A 48 18.13 -18.14 -4.55
N ILE A 49 17.82 -18.67 -5.74
CA ILE A 49 16.59 -19.43 -6.01
C ILE A 49 16.62 -20.80 -5.31
N PHE A 50 17.78 -21.46 -5.25
CA PHE A 50 17.95 -22.74 -4.57
C PHE A 50 17.94 -22.59 -3.04
N SER A 51 18.48 -21.49 -2.50
CA SER A 51 18.49 -21.21 -1.06
C SER A 51 17.11 -20.90 -0.46
N CYS A 52 16.17 -20.37 -1.27
CA CYS A 52 14.84 -19.95 -0.77
C CYS A 52 13.86 -21.11 -0.50
N LYS A 53 12.64 -20.80 -0.08
CA LYS A 53 11.54 -21.79 0.01
C LYS A 53 11.00 -22.09 -1.40
N ALA A 54 10.50 -23.31 -1.59
CA ALA A 54 9.93 -23.77 -2.87
C ALA A 54 8.74 -22.91 -3.35
N THR A 55 7.95 -22.40 -2.42
CA THR A 55 6.75 -21.56 -2.66
C THR A 55 7.07 -20.07 -2.86
N THR A 56 8.32 -19.66 -2.75
CA THR A 56 8.70 -18.24 -2.90
C THR A 56 8.53 -17.82 -4.36
N LYS A 57 7.64 -16.85 -4.63
CA LYS A 57 7.42 -16.30 -5.98
C LYS A 57 8.32 -15.11 -6.30
N CYS A 58 8.61 -14.31 -5.28
CA CYS A 58 9.43 -13.11 -5.36
C CYS A 58 10.35 -13.00 -4.14
N PHE A 59 11.52 -12.40 -4.34
CA PHE A 59 12.35 -11.97 -3.23
C PHE A 59 11.72 -10.68 -2.67
N THR A 60 11.15 -10.77 -1.49
CA THR A 60 10.72 -9.57 -0.75
C THR A 60 11.95 -8.74 -0.42
N GLY A 61 11.83 -7.41 -0.54
CA GLY A 61 12.94 -6.49 -0.27
C GLY A 61 13.49 -6.60 1.16
N PRO A 62 14.55 -5.83 1.47
CA PRO A 62 15.22 -5.88 2.77
C PRO A 62 14.23 -5.80 3.94
N LYS A 63 14.42 -6.70 4.92
CA LYS A 63 13.60 -6.71 6.16
C LYS A 63 13.83 -5.46 7.02
N LYS A 64 14.97 -4.79 6.85
CA LYS A 64 15.34 -3.56 7.56
C LYS A 64 15.39 -2.37 6.59
N GLY A 65 15.05 -1.18 7.08
CA GLY A 65 15.23 0.06 6.33
C GLY A 65 16.71 0.41 6.14
N ARG A 66 16.97 1.43 5.31
CA ARG A 66 18.32 1.98 5.10
C ARG A 66 18.96 2.47 6.40
N TYR A 67 18.14 2.99 7.31
CA TYR A 67 18.55 3.48 8.64
C TYR A 67 17.78 2.71 9.72
N PRO A 68 18.25 1.52 10.14
CA PRO A 68 17.58 0.71 11.15
C PRO A 68 17.42 1.42 12.49
N GLN A 69 18.37 2.29 12.84
CA GLN A 69 18.34 3.09 14.08
C GLN A 69 17.14 4.04 14.13
N VAL A 70 16.81 4.67 12.98
CA VAL A 70 15.63 5.54 12.87
C VAL A 70 14.35 4.70 12.96
N ASP A 71 14.29 3.57 12.22
CA ASP A 71 13.15 2.66 12.25
C ASP A 71 12.87 2.18 13.70
N GLU A 72 13.89 1.77 14.46
CA GLU A 72 13.78 1.29 15.84
C GLU A 72 13.27 2.37 16.81
N ALA A 73 13.84 3.56 16.74
CA ALA A 73 13.45 4.67 17.61
C ALA A 73 12.02 5.16 17.33
N VAL A 74 11.60 5.19 16.06
CA VAL A 74 10.21 5.50 15.69
C VAL A 74 9.27 4.40 16.16
N LEU A 75 9.65 3.13 16.04
CA LEU A 75 8.84 2.02 16.54
C LEU A 75 8.62 2.10 18.05
N ARG A 76 9.67 2.44 18.81
CA ARG A 76 9.56 2.68 20.26
C ARG A 76 8.56 3.80 20.56
N PHE A 77 8.68 4.94 19.88
CA PHE A 77 7.74 6.05 20.02
C PHE A 77 6.27 5.65 19.73
N VAL A 78 6.06 4.85 18.67
CA VAL A 78 4.72 4.34 18.33
C VAL A 78 4.19 3.46 19.46
N ASN A 79 5.00 2.54 19.99
CA ASN A 79 4.58 1.65 21.07
C ASN A 79 4.27 2.41 22.37
N GLU A 80 5.11 3.39 22.75
CA GLU A 80 4.88 4.23 23.93
C GLU A 80 3.60 5.07 23.80
N THR A 81 3.36 5.65 22.63
CA THR A 81 2.16 6.46 22.38
C THR A 81 0.89 5.60 22.43
N ARG A 82 0.98 4.37 21.92
CA ARG A 82 -0.10 3.39 22.00
C ARG A 82 -0.34 2.86 23.41
N ALA A 83 0.70 2.67 24.21
CA ALA A 83 0.57 2.28 25.60
C ALA A 83 -0.20 3.33 26.42
N LYS A 84 -0.15 4.60 25.99
CA LYS A 84 -0.95 5.71 26.54
C LYS A 84 -2.38 5.77 25.99
N GLY A 85 -2.78 4.86 25.10
CA GLY A 85 -4.09 4.85 24.44
C GLY A 85 -4.25 5.92 23.37
N LEU A 86 -3.17 6.59 22.96
CA LEU A 86 -3.25 7.68 21.99
C LEU A 86 -3.08 7.18 20.54
N PRO A 87 -3.88 7.71 19.60
CA PRO A 87 -3.75 7.38 18.19
C PRO A 87 -2.44 7.96 17.62
N VAL A 88 -1.74 7.16 16.80
CA VAL A 88 -0.55 7.63 16.07
C VAL A 88 -0.90 7.81 14.60
N THR A 89 -0.68 9.00 14.08
CA THR A 89 -0.86 9.32 12.66
C THR A 89 0.44 9.11 11.88
N ARG A 90 0.33 9.00 10.55
CA ARG A 90 1.50 8.98 9.66
C ARG A 90 2.38 10.20 9.82
N GLN A 91 1.76 11.38 9.89
CA GLN A 91 2.48 12.65 10.05
C GLN A 91 3.29 12.66 11.34
N ALA A 92 2.72 12.19 12.46
CA ALA A 92 3.45 12.09 13.72
C ALA A 92 4.70 11.20 13.61
N MET A 93 4.61 10.06 12.91
CA MET A 93 5.79 9.22 12.67
C MET A 93 6.80 9.88 11.76
N GLN A 94 6.38 10.63 10.75
CA GLN A 94 7.28 11.35 9.85
C GLN A 94 8.05 12.45 10.58
N LEU A 95 7.36 13.23 11.42
CA LEU A 95 7.96 14.25 12.27
C LEU A 95 8.98 13.63 13.22
N LYS A 96 8.59 12.55 13.92
CA LYS A 96 9.48 11.84 14.83
C LYS A 96 10.71 11.29 14.11
N ALA A 97 10.53 10.71 12.92
CA ALA A 97 11.63 10.20 12.12
C ALA A 97 12.61 11.30 11.69
N GLY A 98 12.10 12.48 11.32
CA GLY A 98 12.92 13.64 10.98
C GLY A 98 13.71 14.19 12.16
N GLU A 99 13.10 14.25 13.35
CA GLU A 99 13.82 14.57 14.60
C GLU A 99 14.96 13.59 14.86
N ILE A 100 14.67 12.29 14.81
CA ILE A 100 15.67 11.25 15.09
C ILE A 100 16.81 11.32 14.06
N ALA A 101 16.50 11.51 12.78
CA ALA A 101 17.52 11.64 11.75
C ALA A 101 18.45 12.83 11.99
N ARG A 102 17.90 13.99 12.41
CA ARG A 102 18.69 15.15 12.81
C ARG A 102 19.56 14.86 14.02
N THR A 103 19.03 14.19 15.04
CA THR A 103 19.82 13.82 16.24
C THR A 103 20.96 12.84 15.94
N LEU A 104 20.79 11.98 14.92
CA LEU A 104 21.82 11.04 14.47
C LEU A 104 22.81 11.66 13.48
N GLY A 105 22.69 12.95 13.16
CA GLY A 105 23.56 13.64 12.20
C GLY A 105 23.38 13.16 10.75
N ILE A 106 22.22 12.60 10.41
CA ILE A 106 21.93 12.16 9.05
C ILE A 106 21.49 13.39 8.24
N GLU A 107 22.24 13.69 7.17
CA GLU A 107 21.89 14.76 6.24
C GLU A 107 20.47 14.58 5.66
N GLU A 108 19.72 15.67 5.55
CA GLU A 108 18.35 15.67 5.01
C GLU A 108 18.30 15.23 3.53
N THR A 109 19.40 15.40 2.80
CA THR A 109 19.59 14.89 1.43
C THR A 109 19.61 13.36 1.38
N LYS A 110 20.10 12.70 2.45
CA LYS A 110 20.27 11.25 2.53
C LYS A 110 19.04 10.55 3.12
N PHE A 111 18.32 11.21 4.01
CA PHE A 111 17.11 10.68 4.64
C PHE A 111 15.98 11.70 4.66
N LYS A 112 14.87 11.35 3.99
CA LYS A 112 13.61 12.09 4.06
C LYS A 112 12.48 11.16 4.49
N ALA A 113 11.77 11.55 5.54
CA ALA A 113 10.61 10.83 6.06
C ALA A 113 9.37 11.00 5.16
N THR A 114 9.47 10.58 3.90
CA THR A 114 8.38 10.65 2.91
C THR A 114 7.23 9.70 3.24
N LYS A 115 6.06 9.91 2.62
CA LYS A 115 4.92 8.98 2.70
C LYS A 115 5.34 7.55 2.35
N GLY A 116 6.13 7.38 1.28
CA GLY A 116 6.64 6.08 0.87
C GLY A 116 7.68 5.46 1.82
N TRP A 117 8.43 6.26 2.59
CA TRP A 117 9.25 5.73 3.69
C TRP A 117 8.35 5.18 4.79
N CYS A 118 7.35 5.97 5.23
CA CYS A 118 6.39 5.61 6.26
C CYS A 118 5.61 4.31 5.90
N ASP A 119 5.14 4.18 4.66
CA ASP A 119 4.48 2.96 4.16
C ASP A 119 5.34 1.70 4.24
N ARG A 120 6.64 1.85 3.94
CA ARG A 120 7.58 0.74 4.00
C ARG A 120 7.94 0.42 5.44
N PHE A 121 8.16 1.45 6.27
CA PHE A 121 8.41 1.30 7.70
C PHE A 121 7.27 0.52 8.37
N MET A 122 6.02 0.94 8.16
CA MET A 122 4.87 0.24 8.72
C MET A 122 4.79 -1.21 8.27
N ARG A 123 4.94 -1.49 6.97
CA ARG A 123 4.96 -2.89 6.47
C ARG A 123 6.08 -3.73 7.09
N ARG A 124 7.26 -3.15 7.34
CA ARG A 124 8.38 -3.83 8.00
C ARG A 124 8.10 -4.10 9.48
N ALA A 125 7.53 -3.12 10.18
CA ALA A 125 7.22 -3.17 11.60
C ALA A 125 5.91 -3.93 11.93
N GLY A 126 5.21 -4.45 10.93
CA GLY A 126 3.91 -5.11 11.12
C GLY A 126 2.79 -4.13 11.50
N LEU A 127 2.96 -2.83 11.19
CA LEU A 127 2.00 -1.80 11.53
C LEU A 127 0.87 -1.69 10.48
N SER A 128 -0.39 -1.53 10.90
CA SER A 128 -1.54 -1.32 10.01
C SER A 128 -2.42 -0.14 10.44
N LEU A 129 -2.87 0.64 9.44
CA LEU A 129 -3.86 1.69 9.63
C LEU A 129 -5.23 1.05 9.76
N ARG A 130 -5.97 1.38 10.82
CA ARG A 130 -7.40 1.08 10.90
C ARG A 130 -8.10 2.38 11.20
N ARG A 131 -9.11 2.71 10.39
CA ARG A 131 -10.05 3.77 10.75
C ARG A 131 -10.57 3.47 12.15
N GLN A 132 -10.37 4.41 13.06
CA GLN A 132 -11.12 4.42 14.31
C GLN A 132 -12.60 4.32 13.92
N PRO A 133 -13.39 3.42 14.51
CA PRO A 133 -14.83 3.55 14.38
C PRO A 133 -15.18 4.97 14.85
N ALA A 134 -16.05 5.65 14.10
CA ALA A 134 -16.57 6.95 14.55
C ALA A 134 -16.99 6.76 16.00
N PHE A 135 -16.50 7.63 16.89
CA PHE A 135 -16.97 7.66 18.26
C PHE A 135 -18.49 7.80 18.18
N CYS A 136 -19.21 6.70 18.38
CA CYS A 136 -20.63 6.75 18.66
C CYS A 136 -20.66 7.13 20.14
N PRO A 137 -21.05 8.36 20.50
CA PRO A 137 -21.36 8.64 21.89
C PRO A 137 -22.37 7.57 22.30
N GLN A 138 -22.05 6.77 23.31
CA GLN A 138 -23.08 5.95 23.93
C GLN A 138 -24.13 6.95 24.40
N LEU A 139 -25.29 6.92 23.74
CA LEU A 139 -26.43 7.71 24.16
C LEU A 139 -26.66 7.39 25.65
N PRO A 140 -26.73 8.38 26.54
CA PRO A 140 -27.03 8.12 27.93
C PRO A 140 -28.33 7.32 28.00
N ALA A 141 -28.35 6.29 28.86
CA ALA A 141 -29.39 5.26 28.94
C ALA A 141 -30.80 5.77 29.33
N ASP A 142 -31.03 7.08 29.30
CA ASP A 142 -32.24 7.72 29.79
C ASP A 142 -33.03 8.48 28.69
N VAL A 143 -32.94 8.00 27.45
CA VAL A 143 -33.90 8.40 26.42
C VAL A 143 -35.10 7.48 26.51
N LYS A 144 -36.12 7.93 27.25
CA LYS A 144 -37.44 7.27 27.32
C LYS A 144 -37.95 6.98 25.90
N GLN A 145 -38.03 5.70 25.57
CA GLN A 145 -38.57 5.21 24.32
C GLN A 145 -40.00 5.72 24.13
N LYS A 146 -40.22 6.54 23.10
CA LYS A 146 -41.52 6.62 22.43
C LYS A 146 -41.35 5.94 21.08
N ALA A 147 -42.01 4.80 20.93
CA ALA A 147 -42.06 4.04 19.70
C ALA A 147 -42.70 4.87 18.59
N ALA A 148 -42.08 4.92 17.41
CA ALA A 148 -42.78 5.10 16.16
C ALA A 148 -41.93 4.60 14.97
N ALA A 149 -42.54 3.67 14.26
CA ALA A 149 -42.42 3.43 12.83
C ALA A 149 -41.08 2.92 12.28
N GLU A 150 -41.02 1.60 12.17
CA GLU A 150 -40.39 0.91 11.05
C GLU A 150 -40.68 1.64 9.73
N THR A 151 -39.66 2.01 8.97
CA THR A 151 -39.80 2.24 7.53
C THR A 151 -38.52 1.90 6.79
N CYS A 152 -38.56 0.70 6.20
CA CYS A 152 -38.16 0.39 4.83
C CYS A 152 -36.78 0.89 4.36
N PHE A 153 -35.79 0.00 4.49
CA PHE A 153 -34.56 -0.01 3.70
C PHE A 153 -34.92 -0.15 2.20
N LYS A 154 -35.09 0.96 1.47
CA LYS A 154 -35.27 0.92 0.02
C LYS A 154 -33.94 0.65 -0.66
N ARG A 155 -33.78 -0.61 -1.05
CA ARG A 155 -32.78 -1.16 -1.97
C ARG A 155 -32.96 -0.53 -3.36
N CYS A 156 -32.04 0.35 -3.78
CA CYS A 156 -31.98 0.82 -5.17
C CYS A 156 -31.65 -0.35 -6.10
N ARG A 157 -32.59 -0.68 -7.00
CA ARG A 157 -32.40 -1.62 -8.10
C ARG A 157 -32.36 -0.80 -9.40
N LEU A 158 -31.27 -0.94 -10.15
CA LEU A 158 -31.09 -0.38 -11.49
C LEU A 158 -31.91 -1.19 -12.53
N ALA A 159 -32.68 -0.49 -13.37
CA ALA A 159 -33.12 -0.81 -14.75
C ALA A 159 -34.16 0.27 -15.14
N GLY A 160 -34.26 0.86 -16.33
CA GLY A 160 -33.67 0.62 -17.66
C GLY A 160 -33.95 1.87 -18.56
N PRO A 161 -34.38 1.73 -19.83
CA PRO A 161 -33.55 2.05 -21.02
C PRO A 161 -34.12 3.14 -21.97
N LEU A 162 -33.32 3.48 -23.00
CA LEU A 162 -33.66 3.99 -24.36
C LEU A 162 -34.45 5.33 -24.46
N ASP A 163 -34.30 6.24 -25.43
CA ASP A 163 -33.41 6.41 -26.58
C ASP A 163 -33.52 7.88 -27.06
N ALA A 164 -32.49 8.31 -27.79
CA ALA A 164 -32.40 9.42 -28.76
C ALA A 164 -33.35 10.65 -28.71
N ALA A 165 -32.77 11.85 -28.55
CA ALA A 165 -33.04 12.98 -29.46
C ALA A 165 -31.95 14.07 -29.34
N ARG A 166 -31.58 14.58 -30.52
CA ARG A 166 -30.53 15.56 -30.82
C ARG A 166 -30.78 16.91 -30.14
N GLY A 167 -29.70 17.58 -29.75
CA GLY A 167 -29.73 18.99 -29.37
C GLY A 167 -28.33 19.49 -29.03
N ALA A 168 -27.57 19.90 -30.04
CA ALA A 168 -26.31 20.61 -29.87
C ALA A 168 -26.58 21.99 -29.23
N VAL A 169 -25.94 22.29 -28.10
CA VAL A 169 -25.78 23.67 -27.62
C VAL A 169 -24.32 23.90 -27.26
N LEU A 170 -23.69 24.60 -28.19
CA LEU A 170 -22.46 25.35 -28.08
C LEU A 170 -22.56 26.37 -26.93
N TRP A 171 -21.57 26.43 -26.04
CA TRP A 171 -21.24 27.68 -25.36
C TRP A 171 -19.71 27.84 -25.38
N GLU A 172 -19.29 28.92 -26.02
CA GLU A 172 -17.95 29.49 -25.94
C GLU A 172 -17.96 30.64 -24.93
N ALA A 173 -16.81 30.78 -24.28
CA ALA A 173 -16.20 31.90 -23.55
C ALA A 173 -17.05 32.95 -22.80
N GLY A 174 -16.66 33.19 -21.53
CA GLY A 174 -16.94 34.46 -20.86
C GLY A 174 -16.41 34.57 -19.42
N GLY A 175 -15.16 35.03 -19.28
CA GLY A 175 -14.82 36.02 -18.24
C GLY A 175 -14.39 35.54 -16.84
N GLY A 176 -13.07 35.55 -16.62
CA GLY A 176 -12.39 36.30 -15.56
C GLY A 176 -12.82 36.17 -14.10
N GLY A 177 -11.92 35.63 -13.28
CA GLY A 177 -11.92 35.82 -11.83
C GLY A 177 -10.92 34.90 -11.13
N ASP A 178 -9.67 35.35 -11.02
CA ASP A 178 -8.78 34.89 -9.94
C ASP A 178 -9.34 35.40 -8.60
N PRO A 179 -9.44 34.54 -7.60
CA PRO A 179 -8.92 34.92 -6.29
C PRO A 179 -7.99 33.85 -5.72
N SER A 180 -6.81 34.33 -5.30
CA SER A 180 -5.88 33.67 -4.40
C SER A 180 -6.55 32.99 -3.20
N ASP A 181 -5.82 31.98 -2.71
CA ASP A 181 -5.80 31.46 -1.34
C ASP A 181 -7.01 30.67 -0.86
N SER A 182 -6.91 29.36 -0.99
CA SER A 182 -7.01 28.48 0.19
C SER A 182 -6.52 27.09 -0.15
N GLU A 183 -5.47 26.67 0.55
CA GLU A 183 -5.03 25.28 0.58
C GLU A 183 -6.21 24.39 1.00
N ALA A 184 -6.68 23.56 0.08
CA ALA A 184 -7.53 22.43 0.40
C ALA A 184 -6.69 21.42 1.22
N ILE A 185 -6.71 21.60 2.53
CA ILE A 185 -6.27 20.59 3.48
C ILE A 185 -7.32 19.48 3.45
N ASP A 186 -7.15 18.54 2.52
CA ASP A 186 -7.81 17.24 2.58
C ASP A 186 -7.21 16.47 3.76
N SER A 187 -7.79 16.74 4.94
CA SER A 187 -7.47 16.10 6.21
C SER A 187 -8.07 14.68 6.25
N GLU A 188 -7.50 13.78 5.45
CA GLU A 188 -7.72 12.35 5.62
C GLU A 188 -6.96 11.86 6.86
N TYR A 189 -7.58 12.02 8.03
CA TYR A 189 -7.09 11.49 9.30
C TYR A 189 -7.25 9.96 9.32
N GLU A 190 -6.31 9.24 8.71
CA GLU A 190 -6.16 7.80 8.92
C GLU A 190 -5.27 7.52 10.14
N VAL A 191 -5.88 6.95 11.17
CA VAL A 191 -5.26 6.57 12.45
C VAL A 191 -4.78 5.11 12.41
N ILE A 192 -3.69 4.79 13.12
CA ILE A 192 -3.10 3.44 13.17
C ILE A 192 -3.53 2.70 14.44
N VAL A 193 -4.37 1.66 14.31
CA VAL A 193 -4.75 0.74 15.41
C VAL A 193 -4.59 -0.70 14.91
N ILE A 194 -3.98 -1.57 15.72
CA ILE A 194 -3.69 -2.97 15.31
C ILE A 194 -4.25 -3.94 16.35
N THR A 195 -4.71 -5.07 15.81
CA THR A 195 -5.12 -6.32 16.44
C THR A 195 -4.09 -6.92 17.38
#